data_AF-A0A7Y2WXE2-F1
#
_entry.id   AF-A0A7Y2WXE2-F1
#
_cell.length_a   1.000
_cell.length_b   1.000
_cell.length_c   1.000
_cell.angle_alpha   90.00
_cell.angle_beta   90.00
_cell.angle_gamma   90.00
#
_symmetry.space_group_name_H-M   'P 1'
#
loop_
_entity.id
_entity.type
_entity.pdbx_description
1 polymer ?
#
loop_
_entity_poly.entity_id
_entity_poly.type
_entity_poly.pdbx_seq_one_letter_code
_entity_poly.pdbx_strand_id
1 'polypeptide(L)'
;MITLQKGIGALQQARQYPENALKAAEAVHWFEQAGAVSSSDPAILRQLALAYRIQGRHADAIHVLEMAFRLQPSSVIAEVDLVRAYLAVGDTDRASKIWADLGGTNGTSILFIGDTYLDQGNPSAALGVYGEALDLMPNLATSRSFHFRRLLAAIVADSTSTSNFIDQLQILDPSIQVPLLGDRLVLSGGQMRWATHISDDVSYGTPLSYPYGQTEGTLWWAGRGTTLVQVSHPGRYRITVIAHNPSPASIHVSAGTDGRKLVDEVIDAAHPSPQAMTFDVDLPTGYHTIDVWFLNGNVADGFDRDAVIDQVTATLVNN
;
A
#
# COMPACT_ATOMS: atom_id res chain seq x y z
N MET A 1 -14.96 10.77 -26.85
CA MET A 1 -14.93 9.41 -26.26
C MET A 1 -13.99 8.47 -27.02
N ILE A 2 -14.12 8.34 -28.36
CA ILE A 2 -13.25 7.46 -29.18
C ILE A 2 -11.76 7.87 -29.12
N THR A 3 -11.44 9.16 -29.19
CA THR A 3 -10.05 9.66 -29.12
C THR A 3 -9.38 9.36 -27.79
N LEU A 4 -10.09 9.55 -26.68
CA LEU A 4 -9.61 9.22 -25.34
C LEU A 4 -9.29 7.74 -25.17
N GLN A 5 -10.18 6.84 -25.63
CA GLN A 5 -9.96 5.39 -25.56
C GLN A 5 -8.74 4.94 -26.38
N LYS A 6 -8.55 5.51 -27.58
CA LYS A 6 -7.37 5.24 -28.39
C LYS A 6 -6.08 5.72 -27.72
N GLY A 7 -6.10 6.91 -27.10
CA GLY A 7 -4.99 7.43 -26.33
C GLY A 7 -4.62 6.52 -25.15
N ILE A 8 -5.62 6.08 -24.36
CA ILE A 8 -5.42 5.16 -23.24
C ILE A 8 -4.79 3.84 -23.70
N GLY A 9 -5.31 3.25 -24.78
CA GLY A 9 -4.78 1.99 -25.32
C GLY A 9 -3.34 2.11 -25.82
N ALA A 10 -3.02 3.19 -26.53
CA ALA A 10 -1.65 3.46 -26.98
C ALA A 10 -0.69 3.69 -25.79
N LEU A 11 -1.15 4.41 -24.77
CA LEU A 11 -0.38 4.70 -23.57
C LEU A 11 -0.08 3.43 -22.76
N GLN A 12 -1.06 2.53 -22.62
CA GLN A 12 -0.84 1.23 -21.97
C GLN A 12 0.27 0.43 -22.66
N GLN A 13 0.28 0.41 -24.00
CA GLN A 13 1.33 -0.26 -24.77
C GLN A 13 2.69 0.42 -24.61
N ALA A 14 2.73 1.75 -24.59
CA ALA A 14 3.96 2.52 -24.38
C ALA A 14 4.56 2.28 -22.98
N ARG A 15 3.73 2.05 -21.95
CA ARG A 15 4.20 1.71 -20.60
C ARG A 15 4.75 0.29 -20.49
N GLN A 16 4.17 -0.64 -21.26
CA GLN A 16 4.62 -2.03 -21.28
C GLN A 16 5.98 -2.19 -21.98
N TYR A 17 6.26 -1.33 -22.97
CA TYR A 17 7.50 -1.36 -23.76
C TYR A 17 8.08 0.06 -23.85
N PRO A 18 8.90 0.50 -22.87
CA PRO A 18 9.42 1.86 -22.79
C PRO A 18 10.25 2.29 -24.02
N GLU A 19 10.90 1.34 -24.70
CA GLU A 19 11.58 1.58 -25.99
C GLU A 19 10.64 1.87 -27.16
N ASN A 20 9.32 1.71 -26.99
CA ASN A 20 8.33 1.90 -28.04
C ASN A 20 7.92 3.37 -28.18
N ALA A 21 8.89 4.21 -28.57
CA ALA A 21 8.71 5.64 -28.83
C ALA A 21 7.54 5.93 -29.80
N LEU A 22 7.24 4.99 -30.70
CA LEU A 22 6.12 5.08 -31.64
C LEU A 22 4.77 5.05 -30.92
N LYS A 23 4.61 4.18 -29.91
CA LYS A 23 3.35 4.10 -29.13
C LYS A 23 3.16 5.29 -28.21
N ALA A 24 4.25 5.83 -27.65
CA ALA A 24 4.20 7.08 -26.91
C ALA A 24 3.76 8.24 -27.81
N ALA A 25 4.29 8.35 -29.03
CA ALA A 25 3.88 9.36 -30.01
C ALA A 25 2.40 9.20 -30.45
N GLU A 26 1.94 7.97 -30.63
CA GLU A 26 0.53 7.67 -30.90
C GLU A 26 -0.38 8.10 -29.74
N ALA A 27 0.03 7.81 -28.50
CA ALA A 27 -0.70 8.24 -27.31
C ALA A 27 -0.79 9.77 -27.23
N VAL A 28 0.33 10.47 -27.44
CA VAL A 28 0.36 11.95 -27.51
C VAL A 28 -0.64 12.46 -28.55
N HIS A 29 -0.60 11.95 -29.78
CA HIS A 29 -1.51 12.38 -30.85
C HIS A 29 -2.98 12.26 -30.45
N TRP A 30 -3.37 11.12 -29.88
CA TRP A 30 -4.76 10.89 -29.48
C TRP A 30 -5.18 11.75 -28.28
N PHE A 31 -4.29 11.98 -27.32
CA PHE A 31 -4.57 12.84 -26.18
C PHE A 31 -4.59 14.33 -26.55
N GLU A 32 -3.76 14.79 -27.48
CA GLU A 32 -3.84 16.15 -28.03
C GLU A 32 -5.20 16.38 -28.71
N GLN A 33 -5.68 15.42 -29.50
CA GLN A 33 -7.03 15.49 -30.09
C GLN A 33 -8.14 15.44 -29.03
N ALA A 34 -7.99 14.62 -28.00
CA ALA A 34 -8.96 14.58 -26.90
C ALA A 34 -8.97 15.90 -26.12
N GLY A 35 -7.79 16.48 -25.89
CA GLY A 35 -7.61 17.79 -25.27
C GLY A 35 -8.14 18.93 -26.12
N ALA A 36 -8.07 18.88 -27.45
CA ALA A 36 -8.68 19.90 -28.31
C ALA A 36 -10.22 19.96 -28.17
N VAL A 37 -10.85 18.84 -27.81
CA VAL A 37 -12.30 18.76 -27.58
C VAL A 37 -12.66 19.09 -26.13
N SER A 38 -11.79 18.77 -25.18
CA SER A 38 -11.99 18.98 -23.73
C SER A 38 -10.73 19.59 -23.10
N SER A 39 -10.44 20.84 -23.50
CA SER A 39 -9.15 21.52 -23.25
C SER A 39 -8.87 21.89 -21.80
N SER A 40 -9.82 21.60 -20.91
CA SER A 40 -9.76 21.91 -19.48
C SER A 40 -10.05 20.70 -18.60
N ASP A 41 -9.97 19.47 -19.11
CA ASP A 41 -10.08 18.27 -18.29
C ASP A 41 -8.71 17.89 -17.69
N PRO A 42 -8.51 18.01 -16.36
CA PRO A 42 -7.25 17.68 -15.71
C PRO A 42 -6.83 16.22 -15.91
N ALA A 43 -7.78 15.28 -16.04
CA ALA A 43 -7.46 13.88 -16.26
C ALA A 43 -6.81 13.67 -17.64
N ILE A 44 -7.31 14.33 -18.69
CA ILE A 44 -6.75 14.26 -20.04
C ILE A 44 -5.36 14.90 -20.07
N LEU A 45 -5.19 16.06 -19.42
CA LEU A 45 -3.90 16.75 -19.35
C LEU A 45 -2.83 15.89 -18.65
N ARG A 46 -3.20 15.16 -17.59
CA ARG A 46 -2.28 14.23 -16.91
C ARG A 46 -1.88 13.05 -17.79
N GLN A 47 -2.83 12.45 -18.51
CA GLN A 47 -2.51 11.35 -19.44
C GLN A 47 -1.63 11.82 -20.60
N LEU A 48 -1.87 13.02 -21.12
CA LEU A 48 -1.01 13.67 -22.12
C LEU A 48 0.40 13.91 -21.57
N ALA A 49 0.52 14.39 -20.34
CA ALA A 49 1.80 14.59 -19.68
C ALA A 49 2.60 13.31 -19.52
N LEU A 50 1.93 12.22 -19.14
CA LEU A 50 2.55 10.91 -19.02
C LEU A 50 3.06 10.43 -20.38
N ALA A 51 2.28 10.62 -21.45
CA ALA A 51 2.70 10.31 -22.81
C ALA A 51 3.94 11.14 -23.24
N TYR A 52 3.95 12.44 -22.94
CA TYR A 52 5.13 13.29 -23.16
C TYR A 52 6.35 12.84 -22.37
N ARG A 53 6.17 12.45 -21.09
CA ARG A 53 7.25 11.93 -20.25
C ARG A 53 7.88 10.67 -20.83
N ILE A 54 7.08 9.71 -21.30
CA ILE A 54 7.58 8.49 -21.95
C ILE A 54 8.33 8.83 -23.24
N GLN A 55 7.92 9.87 -23.96
CA GLN A 55 8.61 10.36 -25.16
C GLN A 55 9.87 11.20 -24.85
N GLY A 56 10.24 11.40 -23.58
CA GLY A 56 11.35 12.27 -23.18
C GLY A 56 11.06 13.78 -23.34
N ARG A 57 9.83 14.16 -23.69
CA ARG A 57 9.37 15.55 -23.84
C ARG A 57 9.01 16.15 -22.48
N HIS A 58 9.99 16.21 -21.58
CA HIS A 58 9.75 16.58 -20.19
C HIS A 58 9.22 18.02 -20.02
N ALA A 59 9.68 18.97 -20.84
CA ALA A 59 9.19 20.35 -20.81
C ALA A 59 7.70 20.45 -21.16
N ASP A 60 7.26 19.70 -22.18
CA ASP A 60 5.85 19.67 -22.57
C ASP A 60 4.99 18.99 -21.49
N ALA A 61 5.51 17.92 -20.88
CA ALA A 61 4.87 17.25 -19.74
C ALA A 61 4.65 18.22 -18.57
N ILE A 62 5.68 18.98 -18.19
CA ILE A 62 5.59 20.01 -17.14
C ILE A 62 4.51 21.03 -17.49
N HIS A 63 4.53 21.57 -18.70
CA HIS A 63 3.59 22.61 -19.12
C HIS A 63 2.12 22.17 -18.96
N VAL A 64 1.78 20.97 -19.46
CA VAL A 64 0.39 20.48 -19.36
C VAL A 64 0.02 20.06 -17.94
N LEU A 65 0.99 19.65 -17.11
CA LEU A 65 0.75 19.35 -15.69
C LEU A 65 0.56 20.60 -14.86
N GLU A 66 1.28 21.69 -15.13
CA GLU A 66 1.02 22.99 -14.53
C GLU A 66 -0.39 23.49 -14.90
N MET A 67 -0.86 23.23 -16.13
CA MET A 67 -2.25 23.50 -16.50
C MET A 67 -3.23 22.65 -15.70
N ALA A 68 -3.00 21.33 -15.62
CA ALA A 68 -3.85 20.42 -14.85
C ALA A 68 -3.94 20.83 -13.37
N PHE A 69 -2.80 21.21 -12.79
CA PHE A 69 -2.69 21.70 -11.42
C PHE A 69 -3.48 23.01 -11.22
N ARG A 70 -3.36 23.99 -12.13
CA ARG A 70 -4.18 25.22 -12.05
C ARG A 70 -5.68 24.96 -12.11
N LEU A 71 -6.09 23.96 -12.90
CA LEU A 71 -7.51 23.60 -13.06
C LEU A 71 -8.06 22.83 -11.86
N GLN A 72 -7.24 22.02 -11.21
CA GLN A 72 -7.60 21.30 -9.99
C GLN A 72 -6.48 21.38 -8.96
N PRO A 73 -6.35 22.51 -8.24
CA PRO A 73 -5.24 22.74 -7.31
C PRO A 73 -5.21 21.79 -6.10
N SER A 74 -6.31 21.09 -5.81
CA SER A 74 -6.40 20.09 -4.74
C SER A 74 -6.16 18.66 -5.22
N SER A 75 -5.78 18.47 -6.49
CA SER A 75 -5.56 17.15 -7.06
C SER A 75 -4.18 16.61 -6.72
N VAL A 76 -4.12 15.87 -5.62
CA VAL A 76 -2.91 15.16 -5.14
C VAL A 76 -2.21 14.39 -6.26
N ILE A 77 -2.99 13.77 -7.15
CA ILE A 77 -2.43 12.97 -8.24
C ILE A 77 -1.87 13.86 -9.38
N ALA A 78 -2.45 15.04 -9.64
CA ALA A 78 -1.88 16.00 -10.60
C ALA A 78 -0.59 16.63 -10.09
N GLU A 79 -0.55 16.95 -8.79
CA GLU A 79 0.64 17.49 -8.11
C GLU A 79 1.79 16.49 -8.17
N VAL A 80 1.51 15.20 -7.95
CA VAL A 80 2.56 14.17 -8.00
C VAL A 80 3.08 13.91 -9.40
N ASP A 81 2.21 13.92 -10.40
CA ASP A 81 2.68 13.84 -11.78
C ASP A 81 3.55 15.07 -12.13
N LEU A 82 3.21 16.27 -11.64
CA LEU A 82 3.98 17.49 -11.86
C LEU A 82 5.38 17.42 -11.25
N VAL A 83 5.51 16.97 -10.01
CA VAL A 83 6.83 16.80 -9.39
C VAL A 83 7.63 15.68 -10.00
N ARG A 84 7.01 14.57 -10.39
CA ARG A 84 7.68 13.56 -11.20
C ARG A 84 8.25 14.18 -12.48
N ALA A 85 7.52 15.09 -13.11
CA ALA A 85 8.02 15.79 -14.30
C ALA A 85 9.19 16.73 -13.97
N TYR A 86 9.17 17.42 -12.82
CA TYR A 86 10.30 18.22 -12.33
C TYR A 86 11.53 17.38 -11.99
N LEU A 87 11.36 16.26 -11.28
CA LEU A 87 12.44 15.31 -11.00
C LEU A 87 13.08 14.76 -12.27
N ALA A 88 12.29 14.47 -13.30
CA ALA A 88 12.79 13.97 -14.57
C ALA A 88 13.73 14.95 -15.29
N VAL A 89 13.64 16.26 -15.00
CA VAL A 89 14.55 17.29 -15.53
C VAL A 89 15.59 17.74 -14.52
N GLY A 90 15.67 17.08 -13.35
CA GLY A 90 16.60 17.44 -12.28
C GLY A 90 16.22 18.70 -11.50
N ASP A 91 15.01 19.21 -11.65
CA ASP A 91 14.52 20.39 -10.91
C ASP A 91 13.99 19.98 -9.53
N THR A 92 14.92 19.57 -8.67
CA THR A 92 14.63 19.13 -7.31
C THR A 92 14.04 20.23 -6.46
N ASP A 93 14.38 21.50 -6.71
CA ASP A 93 13.89 22.63 -5.92
C ASP A 93 12.37 22.84 -6.10
N ARG A 94 11.87 22.86 -7.35
CA ARG A 94 10.42 22.97 -7.59
C ARG A 94 9.68 21.70 -7.16
N ALA A 95 10.29 20.54 -7.35
CA ALA A 95 9.77 19.27 -6.89
C ALA A 95 9.56 19.26 -5.35
N SER A 96 10.61 19.57 -4.59
CA SER A 96 10.58 19.63 -3.13
C SER A 96 9.64 20.72 -2.61
N LYS A 97 9.54 21.88 -3.29
CA LYS A 97 8.61 22.93 -2.90
C LYS A 97 7.15 22.49 -2.99
N ILE A 98 6.73 21.87 -4.10
CA ILE A 98 5.36 21.36 -4.24
C ILE A 98 5.08 20.27 -3.21
N TRP A 99 6.06 19.40 -2.93
CA TRP A 99 5.95 18.42 -1.84
C TRP A 99 5.82 19.06 -0.45
N ALA A 100 6.53 20.16 -0.20
CA ALA A 100 6.44 20.92 1.05
C ALA A 100 5.05 21.56 1.21
N ASP A 101 4.52 22.16 0.13
CA ASP A 101 3.20 22.81 0.12
C ASP A 101 2.04 21.80 0.29
N LEU A 102 2.26 20.53 -0.08
CA LEU A 102 1.35 19.39 0.12
C LEU A 102 1.17 18.93 1.60
N GLY A 103 1.69 19.69 2.57
CA GLY A 103 1.76 19.30 3.99
C GLY A 103 3.11 18.67 4.39
N GLY A 104 4.17 18.98 3.63
CA GLY A 104 5.51 18.44 3.77
C GLY A 104 6.27 18.96 4.98
N THR A 105 5.81 18.54 6.14
CA THR A 105 6.70 18.10 7.22
C THR A 105 6.65 16.58 7.40
N ASN A 106 5.57 15.89 6.99
CA ASN A 106 5.35 14.45 7.29
C ASN A 106 5.08 13.51 6.09
N GLY A 107 4.93 14.01 4.86
CA GLY A 107 4.89 13.14 3.65
C GLY A 107 3.58 12.38 3.44
N THR A 108 2.50 12.80 4.10
CA THR A 108 1.19 12.12 4.08
C THR A 108 0.61 11.94 2.67
N SER A 109 0.78 12.94 1.79
CA SER A 109 0.22 12.94 0.43
C SER A 109 0.91 11.94 -0.51
N ILE A 110 2.24 11.78 -0.41
CA ILE A 110 2.96 10.79 -1.21
C ILE A 110 2.73 9.37 -0.68
N LEU A 111 2.62 9.23 0.64
CA LEU A 111 2.25 7.98 1.27
C LEU A 111 0.86 7.51 0.79
N PHE A 112 -0.11 8.42 0.73
CA PHE A 112 -1.45 8.13 0.23
C PHE A 112 -1.45 7.61 -1.22
N ILE A 113 -0.56 8.09 -2.08
CA ILE A 113 -0.44 7.60 -3.46
C ILE A 113 0.18 6.20 -3.51
N GLY A 114 1.24 5.96 -2.73
CA GLY A 114 1.80 4.62 -2.59
C GLY A 114 0.73 3.62 -2.12
N ASP A 115 -0.02 4.00 -1.08
CA ASP A 115 -1.13 3.21 -0.53
C ASP A 115 -2.22 2.99 -1.60
N THR A 116 -2.59 4.03 -2.37
CA THR A 116 -3.56 3.92 -3.47
C THR A 116 -3.09 2.94 -4.56
N TYR A 117 -1.80 2.93 -4.91
CA TYR A 117 -1.28 1.96 -5.87
C TYR A 117 -1.33 0.54 -5.32
N LEU A 118 -1.10 0.33 -4.02
CA LEU A 118 -1.28 -0.97 -3.39
C LEU A 118 -2.74 -1.42 -3.46
N ASP A 119 -3.68 -0.54 -3.13
CA ASP A 119 -5.12 -0.82 -3.20
C ASP A 119 -5.59 -1.17 -4.62
N GLN A 120 -4.93 -0.60 -5.63
CA GLN A 120 -5.17 -0.89 -7.05
C GLN A 120 -4.45 -2.16 -7.55
N GLY A 121 -3.74 -2.87 -6.68
CA GLY A 121 -2.99 -4.08 -7.04
C GLY A 121 -1.73 -3.80 -7.87
N ASN A 122 -1.15 -2.61 -7.73
CA ASN A 122 0.08 -2.19 -8.41
C ASN A 122 1.24 -1.94 -7.41
N PRO A 123 1.74 -2.99 -6.74
CA PRO A 123 2.72 -2.86 -5.67
C PRO A 123 4.09 -2.36 -6.16
N SER A 124 4.48 -2.67 -7.40
CA SER A 124 5.72 -2.15 -7.99
C SER A 124 5.67 -0.63 -8.18
N ALA A 125 4.52 -0.09 -8.62
CA ALA A 125 4.34 1.36 -8.71
C ALA A 125 4.34 2.02 -7.33
N ALA A 126 3.71 1.39 -6.32
CA ALA A 126 3.77 1.85 -4.94
C ALA A 126 5.21 1.91 -4.41
N LEU A 127 6.00 0.85 -4.62
CA LEU A 127 7.39 0.81 -4.20
C LEU A 127 8.24 1.90 -4.87
N GLY A 128 7.98 2.19 -6.15
CA GLY A 128 8.59 3.31 -6.86
C GLY A 128 8.25 4.67 -6.23
N VAL A 129 6.97 4.92 -5.92
CA VAL A 129 6.52 6.14 -5.23
C VAL A 129 7.22 6.31 -3.88
N TYR A 130 7.32 5.25 -3.07
CA TYR A 130 8.03 5.33 -1.80
C TYR A 130 9.54 5.59 -2.01
N GLY A 131 10.15 5.05 -3.07
CA GLY A 131 11.52 5.40 -3.45
C GLY A 131 11.68 6.90 -3.72
N GLU A 132 10.85 7.45 -4.60
CA GLU A 132 10.82 8.89 -4.93
C GLU A 132 10.58 9.77 -3.69
N ALA A 133 9.76 9.29 -2.74
CA ALA A 133 9.49 9.99 -1.50
C ALA A 133 10.75 10.19 -0.65
N LEU A 134 11.63 9.19 -0.56
CA LEU A 134 12.87 9.29 0.21
C LEU A 134 13.86 10.29 -0.39
N ASP A 135 13.91 10.37 -1.73
CA ASP A 135 14.80 11.30 -2.43
C ASP A 135 14.38 12.75 -2.20
N LEU A 136 13.08 13.01 -2.18
CA LEU A 136 12.51 14.35 -1.98
C LEU A 136 12.43 14.78 -0.51
N MET A 137 12.26 13.81 0.38
CA MET A 137 12.03 14.03 1.80
C MET A 137 12.98 13.15 2.64
N PRO A 138 14.24 13.59 2.82
CA PRO A 138 15.23 12.82 3.56
C PRO A 138 14.83 12.53 5.01
N ASN A 139 13.92 13.30 5.61
CA ASN A 139 13.39 13.04 6.95
C ASN A 139 12.54 11.76 7.03
N LEU A 140 12.01 11.25 5.91
CA LEU A 140 11.35 9.95 5.88
C LEU A 140 12.33 8.79 6.10
N ALA A 141 13.63 9.00 5.86
CA ALA A 141 14.65 7.97 6.05
C ALA A 141 14.77 7.49 7.51
N THR A 142 14.33 8.29 8.48
CA THR A 142 14.29 7.90 9.91
C THR A 142 12.88 7.55 10.40
N SER A 143 11.88 7.57 9.52
CA SER A 143 10.48 7.27 9.88
C SER A 143 10.22 5.77 9.85
N ARG A 144 10.07 5.17 11.03
CA ARG A 144 9.72 3.74 11.19
C ARG A 144 8.46 3.35 10.41
N SER A 145 7.41 4.16 10.51
CA SER A 145 6.12 3.86 9.87
C SER A 145 6.21 3.93 8.35
N PHE A 146 7.02 4.86 7.81
CA PHE A 146 7.31 4.94 6.38
C PHE A 146 8.03 3.67 5.89
N HIS A 147 9.09 3.25 6.58
CA HIS A 147 9.84 2.04 6.19
C HIS A 147 9.00 0.78 6.31
N PHE A 148 8.11 0.71 7.31
CA PHE A 148 7.15 -0.39 7.44
C PHE A 148 6.19 -0.44 6.23
N ARG A 149 5.57 0.69 5.85
CA ARG A 149 4.72 0.78 4.63
C ARG A 149 5.45 0.31 3.38
N ARG A 150 6.68 0.81 3.18
CA ARG A 150 7.52 0.47 2.03
C ARG A 150 7.87 -1.02 2.01
N LEU A 151 8.15 -1.62 3.15
CA LEU A 151 8.39 -3.04 3.27
C LEU A 151 7.17 -3.87 2.85
N LEU A 152 5.96 -3.50 3.29
CA LEU A 152 4.74 -4.19 2.85
C LEU A 152 4.58 -4.14 1.32
N ALA A 153 4.83 -2.98 0.70
CA ALA A 153 4.81 -2.88 -0.76
C ALA A 153 5.88 -3.75 -1.41
N ALA A 154 7.08 -3.82 -0.84
CA ALA A 154 8.15 -4.66 -1.37
C ALA A 154 7.82 -6.15 -1.33
N ILE A 155 7.19 -6.62 -0.24
CA ILE A 155 6.71 -8.01 -0.11
C ILE A 155 5.66 -8.31 -1.18
N VAL A 156 4.62 -7.48 -1.30
CA VAL A 156 3.55 -7.69 -2.29
C VAL A 156 4.06 -7.55 -3.73
N ALA A 157 5.12 -6.77 -3.96
CA ALA A 157 5.79 -6.63 -5.25
C ALA A 157 6.79 -7.76 -5.57
N ASP A 158 6.98 -8.73 -4.65
CA ASP A 158 8.04 -9.75 -4.75
C ASP A 158 9.42 -9.15 -5.04
N SER A 159 9.77 -8.10 -4.30
CA SER A 159 11.00 -7.35 -4.54
C SER A 159 12.22 -8.13 -4.04
N THR A 160 13.24 -8.23 -4.88
CA THR A 160 14.56 -8.78 -4.48
C THR A 160 15.28 -7.94 -3.41
N SER A 161 14.81 -6.72 -3.14
CA SER A 161 15.35 -5.84 -2.10
C SER A 161 14.67 -5.99 -0.75
N THR A 162 13.70 -6.90 -0.62
CA THR A 162 12.89 -7.06 0.61
C THR A 162 13.74 -7.32 1.85
N SER A 163 14.78 -8.15 1.77
CA SER A 163 15.70 -8.39 2.90
C SER A 163 16.39 -7.10 3.36
N ASN A 164 16.84 -6.27 2.43
CA ASN A 164 17.49 -4.99 2.77
C ASN A 164 16.51 -4.03 3.46
N PHE A 165 15.24 -4.03 3.06
CA PHE A 165 14.22 -3.21 3.72
C PHE A 165 13.90 -3.72 5.13
N ILE A 166 13.92 -5.04 5.35
CA ILE A 166 13.81 -5.63 6.69
C ILE A 166 14.99 -5.18 7.56
N ASP A 167 16.22 -5.30 7.06
CA ASP A 167 17.42 -4.90 7.80
C ASP A 167 17.38 -3.41 8.20
N GLN A 168 16.99 -2.54 7.26
CA GLN A 168 16.82 -1.10 7.51
C GLN A 168 15.75 -0.83 8.58
N LEU A 169 14.60 -1.50 8.45
CA LEU A 169 13.50 -1.35 9.40
C LEU A 169 13.86 -1.85 10.79
N GLN A 170 14.61 -2.96 10.91
CA GLN A 170 15.04 -3.51 12.19
C GLN A 170 16.08 -2.63 12.90
N ILE A 171 16.89 -1.87 12.16
CA ILE A 171 17.75 -0.83 12.75
C ILE A 171 16.91 0.26 13.40
N LEU A 172 15.83 0.69 12.74
CA LEU A 172 14.95 1.75 13.24
C LEU A 172 14.00 1.24 14.34
N ASP A 173 13.55 0.00 14.24
CA ASP A 173 12.68 -0.68 15.18
C ASP A 173 13.15 -2.14 15.43
N PRO A 174 14.03 -2.36 16.43
CA PRO A 174 14.53 -3.69 16.77
C PRO A 174 13.43 -4.67 17.26
N SER A 175 12.22 -4.18 17.53
CA SER A 175 11.11 -5.03 17.92
C SER A 175 10.44 -5.74 16.74
N ILE A 176 10.77 -5.36 15.49
CA ILE A 176 10.25 -6.01 14.29
C ILE A 176 10.84 -7.42 14.15
N GLN A 177 9.95 -8.41 14.11
CA GLN A 177 10.29 -9.82 14.00
C GLN A 177 9.85 -10.37 12.63
N VAL A 178 10.70 -11.20 12.03
CA VAL A 178 10.40 -11.94 10.79
C VAL A 178 10.72 -13.42 11.02
N PRO A 179 9.88 -14.14 11.78
CA PRO A 179 10.08 -15.56 12.07
C PRO A 179 10.11 -16.42 10.81
N LEU A 180 10.93 -17.47 10.86
CA LEU A 180 11.00 -18.49 9.81
C LEU A 180 9.74 -19.37 9.86
N LEU A 181 9.04 -19.47 8.74
CA LEU A 181 7.99 -20.46 8.50
C LEU A 181 8.63 -21.73 7.91
N GLY A 182 8.79 -22.73 8.78
CA GLY A 182 9.11 -24.12 8.43
C GLY A 182 7.83 -24.95 8.25
N ASP A 183 7.74 -26.11 8.89
CA ASP A 183 6.53 -26.97 8.84
C ASP A 183 5.38 -26.41 9.67
N ARG A 184 5.68 -25.68 10.74
CA ARG A 184 4.69 -25.06 11.61
C ARG A 184 5.25 -23.80 12.25
N LEU A 185 4.43 -22.76 12.28
CA LEU A 185 4.68 -21.51 13.00
C LEU A 185 3.43 -21.15 13.82
N VAL A 186 3.65 -20.69 15.05
CA VAL A 186 2.61 -20.17 15.93
C VAL A 186 3.04 -18.78 16.37
N LEU A 187 2.17 -17.80 16.18
CA LEU A 187 2.38 -16.40 16.54
C LEU A 187 1.24 -15.93 17.42
N SER A 188 1.56 -15.08 18.40
CA SER A 188 0.57 -14.37 19.20
C SER A 188 0.08 -13.13 18.46
N GLY A 189 -1.17 -12.70 18.65
CA GLY A 189 -1.65 -11.46 18.01
C GLY A 189 -0.85 -10.21 18.41
N GLY A 190 -0.24 -10.19 19.59
CA GLY A 190 0.63 -9.10 20.05
C GLY A 190 1.94 -8.96 19.25
N GLN A 191 2.29 -9.95 18.42
CA GLN A 191 3.40 -9.86 17.47
C GLN A 191 2.98 -9.15 16.17
N MET A 192 1.67 -9.01 15.92
CA MET A 192 1.15 -8.31 14.76
C MET A 192 1.30 -6.80 14.93
N ARG A 193 1.43 -6.11 13.81
CA ARG A 193 1.56 -4.66 13.70
C ARG A 193 0.43 -4.09 12.88
N TRP A 194 0.04 -2.86 13.15
CA TRP A 194 -0.82 -2.09 12.27
C TRP A 194 -0.17 -1.97 10.89
N ALA A 195 -0.95 -2.22 9.86
CA ALA A 195 -0.68 -1.99 8.44
C ALA A 195 -1.68 -0.97 7.88
N THR A 196 -2.12 -0.05 8.73
CA THR A 196 -3.04 1.03 8.42
C THR A 196 -2.71 2.21 9.33
N HIS A 197 -2.89 3.42 8.83
CA HIS A 197 -2.80 4.61 9.66
C HIS A 197 -4.13 4.82 10.40
N ILE A 198 -4.08 4.86 11.73
CA ILE A 198 -5.26 5.10 12.58
C ILE A 198 -5.20 6.52 13.17
N SER A 199 -4.06 6.89 13.76
CA SER A 199 -3.82 8.20 14.35
C SER A 199 -2.33 8.55 14.32
N ASP A 200 -1.95 9.73 14.83
CA ASP A 200 -0.55 10.15 14.94
C ASP A 200 0.29 9.18 15.79
N ASP A 201 -0.32 8.56 16.81
CA ASP A 201 0.35 7.60 17.71
C ASP A 201 0.26 6.15 17.19
N VAL A 202 -0.74 5.83 16.36
CA VAL A 202 -1.03 4.47 15.89
C VAL A 202 -1.05 4.43 14.38
N SER A 203 0.04 3.92 13.82
CA SER A 203 0.28 3.88 12.39
C SER A 203 1.03 2.61 12.01
N TYR A 204 1.47 2.53 10.77
CA TYR A 204 2.16 1.37 10.23
C TYR A 204 3.36 0.97 11.10
N GLY A 205 3.44 -0.31 11.48
CA GLY A 205 4.50 -0.86 12.34
C GLY A 205 4.22 -0.75 13.84
N THR A 206 3.24 0.03 14.29
CA THR A 206 2.81 0.07 15.70
C THR A 206 2.26 -1.32 16.10
N PRO A 207 2.65 -1.91 17.24
CA PRO A 207 2.05 -3.15 17.73
C PRO A 207 0.53 -3.08 17.82
N LEU A 208 -0.18 -4.15 17.46
CA LEU A 208 -1.63 -4.22 17.71
C LEU A 208 -1.97 -4.22 19.21
N SER A 209 -1.02 -4.63 20.05
CA SER A 209 -1.18 -4.56 21.50
C SER A 209 -1.05 -3.15 22.06
N TYR A 210 -0.61 -2.15 21.28
CA TYR A 210 -0.52 -0.76 21.73
C TYR A 210 -1.90 -0.08 21.70
N PRO A 211 -2.26 0.72 22.72
CA PRO A 211 -1.47 1.08 23.91
C PRO A 211 -1.60 0.12 25.11
N TYR A 212 -2.40 -0.94 24.99
CA TYR A 212 -2.84 -1.78 26.12
C TYR A 212 -1.82 -2.83 26.63
N GLY A 213 -0.72 -3.08 25.91
CA GLY A 213 0.46 -3.82 26.38
C GLY A 213 0.31 -5.34 26.55
N GLN A 214 -0.63 -5.97 25.85
CA GLN A 214 -0.97 -7.41 26.01
C GLN A 214 -0.23 -8.35 25.04
N THR A 215 -0.30 -9.67 25.30
CA THR A 215 0.15 -10.71 24.35
C THR A 215 -0.80 -10.86 23.16
N GLU A 216 -2.05 -10.46 23.31
CA GLU A 216 -3.06 -10.43 22.25
C GLU A 216 -2.88 -9.19 21.37
N GLY A 217 -3.38 -9.25 20.13
CA GLY A 217 -3.38 -8.11 19.21
C GLY A 217 -4.79 -7.56 19.05
N THR A 218 -5.00 -6.28 19.33
CA THR A 218 -6.34 -5.68 19.28
C THR A 218 -6.48 -4.71 18.10
N LEU A 219 -7.49 -4.95 17.28
CA LEU A 219 -7.97 -4.01 16.27
C LEU A 219 -9.22 -3.32 16.82
N TRP A 220 -9.03 -2.16 17.45
CA TRP A 220 -10.10 -1.33 18.03
C TRP A 220 -10.66 -0.29 17.04
N TRP A 221 -10.19 -0.34 15.80
CA TRP A 221 -10.72 0.46 14.68
C TRP A 221 -10.58 -0.32 13.38
N ALA A 222 -11.44 -0.02 12.40
CA ALA A 222 -11.34 -0.61 11.07
C ALA A 222 -9.93 -0.43 10.50
N GLY A 223 -9.33 -1.52 10.04
CA GLY A 223 -7.97 -1.50 9.53
C GLY A 223 -7.39 -2.89 9.33
N ARG A 224 -6.10 -2.91 9.04
CA ARG A 224 -5.32 -4.13 8.80
C ARG A 224 -4.27 -4.31 9.89
N GLY A 225 -4.26 -5.47 10.52
CA GLY A 225 -3.14 -6.00 11.27
C GLY A 225 -2.32 -6.96 10.41
N THR A 226 -1.00 -6.97 10.58
CA THR A 226 -0.11 -7.85 9.80
C THR A 226 1.04 -8.40 10.62
N THR A 227 1.54 -9.56 10.25
CA THR A 227 2.82 -10.10 10.72
C THR A 227 3.65 -10.56 9.54
N LEU A 228 4.97 -10.41 9.66
CA LEU A 228 5.95 -10.77 8.63
C LEU A 228 6.42 -12.20 8.88
N VAL A 229 6.56 -12.99 7.82
CA VAL A 229 7.14 -14.34 7.90
C VAL A 229 8.13 -14.55 6.77
N GLN A 230 9.17 -15.35 7.02
CA GLN A 230 10.06 -15.83 5.97
C GLN A 230 9.78 -17.29 5.68
N VAL A 231 9.29 -17.61 4.48
CA VAL A 231 9.04 -18.98 4.05
C VAL A 231 10.34 -19.58 3.54
N SER A 232 10.79 -20.66 4.20
CA SER A 232 12.01 -21.38 3.83
C SER A 232 11.79 -22.44 2.76
N HIS A 233 10.63 -23.10 2.79
CA HIS A 233 10.27 -24.18 1.88
C HIS A 233 8.96 -23.83 1.19
N PRO A 234 8.90 -23.84 -0.15
CA PRO A 234 7.67 -23.53 -0.84
C PRO A 234 6.66 -24.65 -0.61
N GLY A 235 5.40 -24.31 -0.41
CA GLY A 235 4.39 -25.32 -0.15
C GLY A 235 3.01 -24.75 0.09
N ARG A 236 2.04 -25.67 0.23
CA ARG A 236 0.69 -25.32 0.62
C ARG A 236 0.60 -25.26 2.13
N TYR A 237 0.25 -24.10 2.66
CA TYR A 237 0.12 -23.86 4.09
C TYR A 237 -1.35 -23.67 4.46
N ARG A 238 -1.75 -24.31 5.56
CA ARG A 238 -3.00 -24.02 6.25
C ARG A 238 -2.74 -22.93 7.28
N ILE A 239 -3.39 -21.79 7.08
CA ILE A 239 -3.35 -20.67 8.00
C ILE A 239 -4.65 -20.66 8.80
N THR A 240 -4.52 -20.62 10.12
CA THR A 240 -5.64 -20.49 11.06
C THR A 240 -5.41 -19.26 11.93
N VAL A 241 -6.35 -18.33 11.90
CA VAL A 241 -6.40 -17.15 12.77
C VAL A 241 -7.49 -17.39 13.81
N ILE A 242 -7.12 -17.33 15.08
CA ILE A 242 -8.03 -17.40 16.22
C ILE A 242 -8.29 -15.97 16.67
N ALA A 243 -9.56 -15.57 16.63
CA ALA A 243 -9.99 -14.25 17.02
C ALA A 243 -11.30 -14.29 17.80
N HIS A 244 -11.51 -13.30 18.67
CA HIS A 244 -12.75 -13.12 19.40
C HIS A 244 -13.16 -11.64 19.46
N ASN A 245 -14.40 -11.40 19.88
CA ASN A 245 -14.90 -10.07 20.21
C ASN A 245 -15.29 -10.01 21.70
N PRO A 246 -14.71 -9.10 22.49
CA PRO A 246 -15.08 -8.93 23.90
C PRO A 246 -16.44 -8.24 24.13
N SER A 247 -17.12 -7.77 23.07
CA SER A 247 -18.29 -6.87 23.14
C SER A 247 -19.56 -7.45 22.48
N PRO A 248 -20.79 -7.07 22.89
CA PRO A 248 -22.03 -7.76 22.51
C PRO A 248 -22.48 -7.60 21.04
N ALA A 249 -21.71 -6.97 20.15
CA ALA A 249 -22.09 -6.81 18.74
C ALA A 249 -21.17 -7.60 17.82
N SER A 250 -21.70 -8.50 16.98
CA SER A 250 -20.90 -9.36 16.07
C SER A 250 -19.89 -8.56 15.27
N ILE A 251 -18.74 -9.09 14.88
CA ILE A 251 -17.73 -8.37 14.10
C ILE A 251 -17.44 -9.05 12.77
N HIS A 252 -17.04 -8.26 11.77
CA HIS A 252 -16.66 -8.71 10.44
C HIS A 252 -15.14 -8.69 10.37
N VAL A 253 -14.56 -9.87 10.18
CA VAL A 253 -13.11 -10.05 10.14
C VAL A 253 -12.75 -10.82 8.88
N SER A 254 -11.72 -10.35 8.18
CA SER A 254 -11.13 -11.08 7.06
C SER A 254 -9.72 -11.51 7.43
N ALA A 255 -9.24 -12.59 6.83
CA ALA A 255 -7.84 -12.97 6.91
C ALA A 255 -7.28 -13.36 5.54
N GLY A 256 -5.96 -13.31 5.41
CA GLY A 256 -5.29 -13.60 4.15
C GLY A 256 -3.78 -13.37 4.20
N THR A 257 -3.17 -13.25 3.03
CA THR A 257 -1.71 -13.06 2.90
C THR A 257 -1.37 -12.06 1.81
N ASP A 258 -0.21 -11.43 1.93
CA ASP A 258 0.36 -10.49 0.96
C ASP A 258 -0.66 -9.42 0.50
N GLY A 259 -1.44 -8.90 1.47
CA GLY A 259 -2.44 -7.86 1.22
C GLY A 259 -3.72 -8.33 0.54
N ARG A 260 -3.87 -9.64 0.29
CA ARG A 260 -5.06 -10.23 -0.33
C ARG A 260 -5.92 -10.91 0.73
N LYS A 261 -7.21 -10.56 0.78
CA LYS A 261 -8.21 -11.28 1.61
C LYS A 261 -8.51 -12.64 0.97
N LEU A 262 -8.49 -13.69 1.77
CA LEU A 262 -8.72 -15.08 1.33
C LEU A 262 -9.89 -15.73 2.06
N VAL A 263 -10.24 -15.24 3.25
CA VAL A 263 -11.42 -15.64 4.00
C VAL A 263 -12.06 -14.41 4.62
N ASP A 264 -13.39 -14.44 4.72
CA ASP A 264 -14.23 -13.40 5.32
C ASP A 264 -15.23 -14.10 6.26
N GLU A 265 -15.25 -13.71 7.53
CA GLU A 265 -16.08 -14.33 8.57
C GLU A 265 -16.81 -13.27 9.40
N VAL A 266 -17.97 -13.66 9.94
CA VAL A 266 -18.70 -12.87 10.93
C VAL A 266 -18.59 -13.58 12.28
N ILE A 267 -17.83 -12.99 13.20
CA ILE A 267 -17.69 -13.50 14.57
C ILE A 267 -18.91 -13.03 15.35
N ASP A 268 -19.84 -13.97 15.58
CA ASP A 268 -21.10 -13.75 16.28
C ASP A 268 -20.92 -13.41 17.77
N ALA A 269 -21.52 -12.32 18.22
CA ALA A 269 -21.49 -11.90 19.61
C ALA A 269 -22.29 -12.81 20.56
N ALA A 270 -23.19 -13.65 20.05
CA ALA A 270 -23.85 -14.67 20.87
C ALA A 270 -22.86 -15.76 21.35
N HIS A 271 -21.68 -15.84 20.72
CA HIS A 271 -20.64 -16.83 21.00
C HIS A 271 -19.31 -16.13 21.29
N PRO A 272 -19.10 -15.60 22.51
CA PRO A 272 -17.88 -14.86 22.88
C PRO A 272 -16.62 -15.74 22.97
N SER A 273 -16.72 -17.02 22.60
CA SER A 273 -15.57 -17.92 22.53
C SER A 273 -14.74 -17.62 21.27
N PRO A 274 -13.41 -17.78 21.33
CA PRO A 274 -12.56 -17.59 20.16
C PRO A 274 -12.98 -18.46 18.96
N GLN A 275 -13.08 -17.83 17.80
CA GLN A 275 -13.49 -18.45 16.54
C GLN A 275 -12.28 -18.56 15.61
N ALA A 276 -12.19 -19.70 14.91
CA ALA A 276 -11.08 -20.00 14.03
C ALA A 276 -11.46 -19.70 12.56
N MET A 277 -10.73 -18.79 11.93
CA MET A 277 -10.81 -18.51 10.50
C MET A 277 -9.67 -19.27 9.81
N THR A 278 -10.00 -20.19 8.90
CA THR A 278 -9.01 -21.08 8.28
C THR A 278 -9.05 -21.01 6.77
N PHE A 279 -7.88 -20.91 6.15
CA PHE A 279 -7.73 -20.97 4.70
C PHE A 279 -6.41 -21.66 4.33
N ASP A 280 -6.38 -22.27 3.14
CA ASP A 280 -5.15 -22.84 2.59
C ASP A 280 -4.59 -21.90 1.52
N VAL A 281 -3.27 -21.71 1.49
CA VAL A 281 -2.58 -20.84 0.53
C VAL A 281 -1.25 -21.46 0.12
N ASP A 282 -0.90 -21.35 -1.17
CA ASP A 282 0.42 -21.72 -1.66
C ASP A 282 1.38 -20.55 -1.45
N LEU A 283 2.43 -20.78 -0.64
CA LEU A 283 3.47 -19.79 -0.38
C LEU A 283 4.79 -20.24 -1.01
N PRO A 284 5.38 -19.46 -1.94
CA PRO A 284 6.74 -19.70 -2.42
C PRO A 284 7.79 -19.40 -1.34
N THR A 285 9.05 -19.74 -1.59
CA THR A 285 10.16 -19.26 -0.74
C THR A 285 10.26 -17.75 -0.87
N GLY A 286 10.38 -17.04 0.26
CA GLY A 286 10.45 -15.60 0.26
C GLY A 286 9.94 -14.99 1.56
N TYR A 287 9.59 -13.71 1.50
CA TYR A 287 8.96 -13.00 2.60
C TYR A 287 7.49 -12.81 2.29
N HIS A 288 6.65 -13.05 3.29
CA HIS A 288 5.20 -12.93 3.16
C HIS A 288 4.61 -12.20 4.34
N THR A 289 3.40 -11.68 4.15
CA THR A 289 2.57 -11.20 5.26
C THR A 289 1.45 -12.18 5.57
N ILE A 290 1.13 -12.35 6.85
CA ILE A 290 -0.16 -12.91 7.28
C ILE A 290 -0.97 -11.76 7.85
N ASP A 291 -2.16 -11.58 7.28
CA ASP A 291 -2.96 -10.37 7.44
C ASP A 291 -4.32 -10.68 8.04
N VAL A 292 -4.78 -9.75 8.87
CA VAL A 292 -6.13 -9.74 9.43
C VAL A 292 -6.72 -8.36 9.23
N TRP A 293 -7.93 -8.29 8.70
CA TRP A 293 -8.68 -7.04 8.54
C TRP A 293 -9.87 -7.04 9.47
N PHE A 294 -9.99 -5.97 10.24
CA PHE A 294 -11.22 -5.66 10.94
C PHE A 294 -12.01 -4.65 10.10
N LEU A 295 -13.25 -5.00 9.73
CA LEU A 295 -14.02 -4.26 8.72
C LEU A 295 -15.09 -3.34 9.30
N ASN A 296 -15.31 -3.36 10.62
CA ASN A 296 -16.29 -2.48 11.24
C ASN A 296 -15.62 -1.18 11.68
N GLY A 297 -16.18 -0.04 11.27
CA GLY A 297 -15.64 1.29 11.58
C GLY A 297 -16.45 2.09 12.59
N ASN A 298 -17.43 1.48 13.28
CA ASN A 298 -18.35 2.18 14.18
C ASN A 298 -18.65 1.35 15.43
N VAL A 299 -18.86 2.06 16.54
CA VAL A 299 -19.51 1.58 17.77
C VAL A 299 -20.91 1.05 17.42
N ALA A 300 -21.32 -0.08 18.01
CA ALA A 300 -22.70 -0.57 17.91
C ALA A 300 -23.37 -0.52 19.29
N ASP A 301 -24.54 0.11 19.36
CA ASP A 301 -25.36 0.19 20.57
C ASP A 301 -24.62 0.74 21.82
N GLY A 302 -23.64 1.63 21.60
CA GLY A 302 -22.85 2.24 22.66
C GLY A 302 -21.66 1.40 23.16
N PHE A 303 -21.41 0.23 22.56
CA PHE A 303 -20.27 -0.62 22.87
C PHE A 303 -19.23 -0.60 21.75
N ASP A 304 -17.96 -0.51 22.16
CA ASP A 304 -16.84 -0.63 21.24
C ASP A 304 -16.83 -2.02 20.59
N ARG A 305 -16.32 -2.13 19.36
CA ARG A 305 -16.24 -3.39 18.64
C ARG A 305 -14.79 -3.65 18.35
N ASP A 306 -14.15 -4.40 19.23
CA ASP A 306 -12.76 -4.77 19.07
C ASP A 306 -12.68 -6.15 18.43
N ALA A 307 -11.76 -6.32 17.49
CA ALA A 307 -11.31 -7.66 17.10
C ALA A 307 -10.03 -7.97 17.87
N VAL A 308 -10.07 -8.98 18.73
CA VAL A 308 -8.89 -9.45 19.46
C VAL A 308 -8.37 -10.69 18.75
N ILE A 309 -7.10 -10.65 18.35
CA ILE A 309 -6.39 -11.75 17.71
C ILE A 309 -5.59 -12.47 18.78
N ASP A 310 -6.03 -13.68 19.09
CA ASP A 310 -5.39 -14.52 20.10
C ASP A 310 -4.11 -15.13 19.52
N GLN A 311 -4.25 -15.77 18.35
CA GLN A 311 -3.20 -16.59 17.77
C GLN A 311 -3.32 -16.69 16.26
N VAL A 312 -2.19 -16.71 15.57
CA VAL A 312 -2.05 -17.06 14.16
C VAL A 312 -1.19 -18.31 14.06
N THR A 313 -1.68 -19.34 13.37
CA THR A 313 -0.93 -20.57 13.10
C THR A 313 -0.80 -20.77 11.61
N ALA A 314 0.38 -21.10 11.13
CA ALA A 314 0.63 -21.56 9.77
C ALA A 314 1.23 -22.96 9.83
N THR A 315 0.64 -23.94 9.15
CA THR A 315 1.12 -25.33 9.13
C THR A 315 1.18 -25.84 7.71
N LEU A 316 2.29 -26.48 7.33
CA LEU A 316 2.46 -27.12 6.03
C LEU A 316 1.44 -28.25 5.88
N VAL A 317 0.71 -28.25 4.77
CA VAL A 317 -0.23 -29.30 4.42
C VAL A 317 0.54 -30.38 3.68
N ASN A 318 0.84 -31.47 4.39
CA ASN A 318 1.40 -32.65 3.75
C ASN A 318 0.29 -33.33 2.94
N ASN A 319 0.51 -33.46 1.63
CA ASN A 319 -0.33 -34.28 0.76
C ASN A 319 -0.20 -35.77 1.10
#